data_AF-A0A9P6FKA2-F1
#
_entry.id   AF-A0A9P6FKA2-F1
#
_cell.length_a   1.000
_cell.length_b   1.000
_cell.length_c   1.000
_cell.angle_alpha   90.00
_cell.angle_beta   90.00
_cell.angle_gamma   90.00
#
_symmetry.space_group_name_H-M   'P 1'
#
loop_
_entity.id
_entity.type
_entity.pdbx_description
1 polymer ?
#
loop_
_entity_poly.entity_id
_entity_poly.type
_entity_poly.pdbx_seq_one_letter_code
_entity_poly.pdbx_strand_id
1 'polypeptide(L)' 'GHALWFMVAAEDRLKVETLFKRHGYPLALENLVARVEILSKADFPIYVVEQKVGDLIVVPSLGYHQVHDE' A
#
# COMPACT_ATOMS: atom_id res chain seq x y z
N GLY A 1 -8.04 -14.05 12.21
CA GLY A 1 -7.92 -14.69 10.88
C GLY A 1 -8.47 -13.76 9.84
N HIS A 2 -7.95 -12.56 9.80
CA HIS A 2 -8.30 -11.54 8.82
C HIS A 2 -7.03 -10.77 8.47
N ALA A 3 -7.07 -10.08 7.33
CA ALA A 3 -5.95 -9.27 6.89
C ALA A 3 -6.43 -7.89 6.47
N LEU A 4 -5.70 -6.85 6.84
CA LEU A 4 -5.89 -5.50 6.35
C LEU A 4 -4.95 -5.25 5.17
N TRP A 5 -5.54 -4.91 4.03
CA TRP A 5 -4.85 -4.55 2.80
C TRP A 5 -4.83 -3.04 2.63
N PHE A 6 -3.67 -2.50 2.32
CA PHE A 6 -3.50 -1.11 1.89
C PHE A 6 -2.97 -1.14 0.46
N MET A 7 -3.69 -0.51 -0.47
CA MET A 7 -3.40 -0.61 -1.89
C MET A 7 -3.45 0.76 -2.56
N VAL A 8 -2.70 0.90 -3.64
CA VAL A 8 -2.69 2.08 -4.50
C VAL A 8 -2.93 1.64 -5.93
N ALA A 9 -3.64 2.47 -6.70
CA ALA A 9 -3.87 2.21 -8.12
C ALA A 9 -2.54 2.13 -8.88
N ALA A 10 -2.46 1.29 -9.92
CA ALA A 10 -1.21 1.05 -10.63
C ALA A 10 -0.66 2.33 -11.30
N GLU A 11 -1.56 3.19 -11.79
CA GLU A 11 -1.25 4.49 -12.37
C GLU A 11 -0.61 5.47 -11.36
N ASP A 12 -0.86 5.29 -10.07
CA ASP A 12 -0.36 6.15 -8.99
C ASP A 12 0.95 5.64 -8.38
N ARG A 13 1.52 4.53 -8.88
CA ARG A 13 2.77 3.94 -8.38
C ARG A 13 3.91 4.94 -8.21
N LEU A 14 4.13 5.81 -9.21
CA LEU A 14 5.22 6.81 -9.14
C LEU A 14 4.98 7.88 -8.07
N LYS A 15 3.72 8.14 -7.71
CA LYS A 15 3.37 9.04 -6.61
C LYS A 15 3.73 8.41 -5.26
N VAL A 16 3.57 7.10 -5.11
CA VAL A 16 4.02 6.35 -3.93
C VAL A 16 5.53 6.47 -3.75
N GLU A 17 6.31 6.23 -4.81
CA GLU A 17 7.77 6.40 -4.78
C GLU A 17 8.17 7.82 -4.37
N THR A 18 7.46 8.83 -4.88
CA THR A 18 7.71 10.24 -4.56
C THR A 18 7.38 10.56 -3.10
N LEU A 19 6.25 10.08 -2.60
CA LEU A 19 5.82 10.23 -1.20
C LEU A 19 6.86 9.63 -0.24
N PHE A 20 7.34 8.43 -0.55
CA PHE A 20 8.27 7.69 0.29
C PHE A 20 9.63 8.36 0.32
N LYS A 21 10.15 8.77 -0.85
CA LYS A 21 11.40 9.55 -0.96
C LYS A 21 11.33 10.84 -0.13
N ARG A 22 10.21 11.60 -0.22
CA ARG A 22 10.01 12.85 0.53
C ARG A 22 10.06 12.63 2.05
N HIS A 23 9.67 11.45 2.52
CA HIS A 23 9.61 11.11 3.94
C HIS A 23 10.74 10.18 4.41
N GLY A 24 11.83 10.06 3.63
CA GLY A 24 13.06 9.39 4.06
C GLY A 24 13.07 7.86 3.93
N TYR A 25 12.20 7.30 3.09
CA TYR A 25 12.17 5.86 2.83
C TYR A 25 13.07 5.49 1.62
N PRO A 26 13.73 4.31 1.64
CA PRO A 26 14.55 3.81 0.53
C PRO A 26 13.79 3.66 -0.79
N LEU A 27 14.52 3.77 -1.91
CA LEU A 27 14.01 3.55 -3.28
C LEU A 27 13.58 2.10 -3.56
N ALA A 28 14.13 1.13 -2.83
CA ALA A 28 13.76 -0.28 -2.94
C ALA A 28 12.47 -0.53 -2.13
N LEU A 29 11.34 -0.15 -2.72
CA LEU A 29 10.01 -0.24 -2.09
C LEU A 29 9.54 -1.67 -1.83
N GLU A 30 10.14 -2.66 -2.49
CA GLU A 30 9.62 -4.04 -2.52
C GLU A 30 9.67 -4.76 -1.15
N ASN A 31 10.47 -4.26 -0.19
CA ASN A 31 10.57 -4.84 1.16
C ASN A 31 10.22 -3.84 2.27
N LEU A 32 9.46 -2.79 1.96
CA LEU A 32 9.10 -1.74 2.92
C LEU A 32 7.60 -1.75 3.24
N VAL A 33 7.30 -1.90 4.52
CA VAL A 33 5.98 -1.61 5.07
C VAL A 33 5.94 -0.13 5.47
N ALA A 34 5.08 0.62 4.81
CA ALA A 34 4.80 2.00 5.14
C ALA A 34 3.98 2.11 6.42
N ARG A 35 4.35 3.05 7.28
CA ARG A 35 3.54 3.40 8.44
C ARG A 35 2.31 4.17 8.00
N VAL A 36 1.20 4.01 8.73
CA VAL A 36 -0.07 4.68 8.44
C VAL A 36 0.09 6.22 8.40
N GLU A 37 0.98 6.79 9.22
CA GLU A 37 1.23 8.24 9.23
C GLU A 37 1.82 8.74 7.91
N ILE A 38 2.53 7.89 7.16
CA ILE A 38 3.06 8.23 5.82
C ILE A 38 1.97 8.09 4.78
N LEU A 39 1.22 6.99 4.81
CA LEU A 39 0.09 6.77 3.90
C LEU A 39 -0.96 7.89 4.03
N SER A 40 -1.18 8.39 5.25
CA SER A 40 -2.11 9.50 5.52
C SER A 40 -1.70 10.84 4.88
N LYS A 41 -0.45 10.97 4.42
CA LYS A 41 0.06 12.17 3.73
C LYS A 41 -0.07 12.09 2.21
N ALA A 42 -0.60 10.99 1.68
CA ALA A 42 -0.84 10.85 0.26
C ALA A 42 -1.87 11.89 -0.22
N ASP A 43 -1.59 12.51 -1.36
CA ASP A 43 -2.52 13.37 -2.10
C ASP A 43 -3.28 12.58 -3.18
N PHE A 44 -3.24 11.25 -3.10
CA PHE A 44 -3.93 10.28 -3.96
C PHE A 44 -4.62 9.22 -3.08
N PRO A 45 -5.62 8.49 -3.61
CA PRO A 45 -6.35 7.50 -2.84
C PRO A 45 -5.47 6.36 -2.34
N ILE A 46 -5.61 6.03 -1.06
CA ILE A 46 -5.16 4.77 -0.48
C ILE A 46 -6.42 3.93 -0.23
N TYR A 47 -6.50 2.77 -0.89
CA TYR A 47 -7.59 1.82 -0.70
C TYR A 47 -7.29 0.95 0.51
N VAL A 48 -8.22 0.88 1.46
CA VAL A 48 -8.09 0.04 2.66
C VAL A 48 -9.21 -0.99 2.65
N VAL A 49 -8.86 -2.28 2.75
CA VAL A 49 -9.81 -3.39 2.70
C VAL A 49 -9.51 -4.38 3.81
N GLU A 50 -10.55 -4.80 4.53
CA GLU A 50 -10.50 -5.96 5.41
C GLU A 50 -10.84 -7.22 4.60
N GLN A 51 -9.90 -8.16 4.52
CA GLN A 51 -10.08 -9.48 3.90
C GLN A 51 -10.45 -10.51 4.98
N LYS A 52 -11.60 -11.18 4.81
CA LYS A 52 -12.08 -12.23 5.71
C LYS A 52 -11.82 -13.62 5.14
N VAL A 53 -11.97 -14.64 5.98
CA VAL A 53 -11.85 -16.04 5.55
C VAL A 53 -12.85 -16.33 4.43
N GLY A 54 -12.34 -16.77 3.29
CA GLY A 54 -13.13 -17.06 2.09
C GLY A 54 -13.06 -15.96 1.02
N ASP A 55 -12.53 -14.78 1.34
CA ASP A 55 -12.38 -13.69 0.38
C ASP A 55 -11.14 -13.87 -0.51
N LEU A 56 -11.31 -13.62 -1.81
CA LEU A 56 -10.21 -13.51 -2.77
C LEU A 56 -9.93 -12.04 -3.10
N ILE A 57 -8.73 -11.56 -2.77
CA ILE A 57 -8.23 -10.24 -3.19
C ILE A 57 -7.38 -10.43 -4.45
N VAL A 58 -7.75 -9.73 -5.53
CA VAL A 58 -6.98 -9.70 -6.78
C VAL A 58 -6.29 -8.34 -6.89
N VAL A 59 -4.96 -8.34 -6.79
CA VAL A 59 -4.16 -7.12 -6.94
C VAL A 59 -3.69 -6.99 -8.39
N PRO A 60 -4.02 -5.88 -9.08
CA PRO A 60 -3.50 -5.63 -10.43
C PRO A 60 -1.97 -5.57 -10.45
N SER A 61 -1.38 -5.93 -11.59
CA SER A 61 0.07 -5.85 -11.76
C SER A 61 0.58 -4.43 -11.53
N LEU A 62 1.80 -4.32 -10.97
CA LEU A 62 2.51 -3.05 -10.72
C LEU A 62 1.86 -2.10 -9.69
N GLY A 63 0.75 -2.49 -9.03
CA GLY A 63 0.20 -1.75 -7.90
C GLY A 63 1.04 -1.91 -6.63
N TYR A 64 1.21 -0.82 -5.87
CA TYR A 64 1.76 -0.90 -4.51
C TYR A 64 0.69 -1.49 -3.59
N HIS A 65 1.07 -2.50 -2.81
CA HIS A 65 0.23 -3.06 -1.77
C HIS A 65 1.06 -3.47 -0.56
N GLN A 66 0.47 -3.36 0.63
CA GLN A 66 0.98 -3.97 1.86
C GLN A 66 -0.16 -4.64 2.61
N VAL A 67 0.19 -5.67 3.37
CA VAL A 67 -0.76 -6.52 4.09
C VAL A 67 -0.34 -6.62 5.56
N HIS A 68 -1.30 -6.46 6.46
CA HIS A 68 -1.16 -6.71 7.89
C HIS A 68 -2.11 -7.83 8.31
N ASP A 69 -1.58 -8.91 8.88
CA ASP A 69 -2.33 -10.06 9.37
C ASP A 69 -2.61 -9.97 10.88
N GLU A 70 -3.83 -10.37 11.28
CA GLU A 70 -4.31 -10.48 12.67
C GLU A 70 -5.13 -11.76 12.90
#